data_AF-A0A526XN25-F1
#
_entry.id   AF-A0A526XN25-F1
#
_cell.length_a   1.000
_cell.length_b   1.000
_cell.length_c   1.000
_cell.angle_alpha   90.00
_cell.angle_beta   90.00
_cell.angle_gamma   90.00
#
_symmetry.space_group_name_H-M   'P 1'
#
loop_
_entity.id
_entity.type
_entity.pdbx_description
1 polymer ?
#
loop_
_entity_poly.entity_id
_entity_poly.type
_entity_poly.pdbx_seq_one_letter_code
_entity_poly.pdbx_strand_id
1 'polypeptide(L)'
;AKHAKKRGIELGIEAVNRYENHLINTGAQAVWMVEKVGADNIFVHLDTYHMNIEEKGAANGILAARDHLKYIHLSESDRGTP
;
A
#
# COMPACT_ATOMS: atom_id res chain seq x y z
N ALA A 1 -14.75 -4.15 3.45
CA ALA A 1 -15.09 -2.75 3.81
C ALA A 1 -16.26 -2.65 4.81
N LYS A 2 -17.53 -2.66 4.36
CA LYS A 2 -18.73 -2.39 5.21
C LYS A 2 -18.81 -3.23 6.49
N HIS A 3 -18.50 -4.52 6.43
CA HIS A 3 -18.52 -5.40 7.60
C HIS A 3 -17.44 -5.06 8.63
N ALA A 4 -16.22 -4.75 8.17
CA ALA A 4 -15.10 -4.32 9.01
C ALA A 4 -15.40 -2.97 9.67
N LYS A 5 -16.01 -2.04 8.92
CA LYS A 5 -16.42 -0.73 9.43
C LYS A 5 -17.36 -0.82 10.63
N LYS A 6 -18.34 -1.74 10.60
CA LYS A 6 -19.26 -1.99 11.73
C LYS A 6 -18.56 -2.41 13.03
N ARG A 7 -17.29 -2.81 12.95
CA ARG A 7 -16.44 -3.24 14.08
C ARG A 7 -15.31 -2.25 14.37
N GLY A 8 -15.29 -1.09 13.73
CA GLY A 8 -14.19 -0.13 13.88
C GLY A 8 -12.86 -0.59 13.28
N ILE A 9 -12.90 -1.51 12.30
CA ILE A 9 -11.70 -2.04 11.64
C ILE A 9 -11.49 -1.33 10.30
N GLU A 10 -10.27 -0.83 10.09
CA GLU A 10 -9.78 -0.31 8.81
C GLU A 10 -9.02 -1.40 8.04
N LEU A 11 -8.98 -1.30 6.71
CA LEU A 11 -8.35 -2.30 5.82
C LEU A 11 -7.27 -1.65 4.97
N GLY A 12 -6.02 -2.08 5.13
CA GLY A 12 -4.91 -1.65 4.29
C GLY A 12 -4.84 -2.46 3.00
N ILE A 13 -4.71 -1.77 1.86
CA ILE A 13 -4.35 -2.39 0.58
C ILE A 13 -2.84 -2.23 0.40
N GLU A 14 -2.13 -3.35 0.52
CA GLU A 14 -0.68 -3.39 0.34
C GLU A 14 -0.31 -3.47 -1.15
N ALA A 15 0.52 -2.54 -1.61
CA ALA A 15 1.18 -2.66 -2.91
C ALA A 15 2.39 -3.59 -2.75
N VAL A 16 2.36 -4.74 -3.44
CA VAL A 16 3.42 -5.76 -3.36
C VAL A 16 4.08 -5.99 -4.71
N ASN A 17 5.27 -6.57 -4.75
CA ASN A 17 6.01 -6.74 -6.00
C ASN A 17 5.31 -7.68 -7.00
N ARG A 18 5.73 -7.62 -8.27
CA ARG A 18 5.17 -8.40 -9.39
C ARG A 18 5.24 -9.92 -9.23
N TYR A 19 6.06 -10.43 -8.32
CA TYR A 19 6.20 -11.86 -8.06
C TYR A 19 5.21 -12.37 -7.02
N GLU A 20 4.62 -11.46 -6.24
CA GLU A 20 3.66 -11.77 -5.18
C GLU A 20 2.22 -11.40 -5.59
N ASN A 21 2.05 -10.44 -6.51
CA ASN A 21 0.74 -10.01 -7.00
C ASN A 21 0.81 -9.40 -8.40
N HIS A 22 -0.30 -9.44 -9.15
CA HIS A 22 -0.40 -8.88 -10.50
C HIS A 22 -1.43 -7.74 -10.63
N LEU A 23 -2.12 -7.38 -9.54
CA LEU A 23 -3.16 -6.35 -9.52
C LEU A 23 -2.61 -5.01 -9.04
N ILE A 24 -1.96 -4.98 -7.87
CA ILE A 24 -1.51 -3.74 -7.21
C ILE A 24 -0.02 -3.86 -6.86
N ASN A 25 0.82 -3.17 -7.62
CA ASN A 25 2.27 -3.24 -7.50
C ASN A 25 2.94 -1.91 -7.15
N THR A 26 2.24 -0.78 -7.32
CA THR A 26 2.74 0.56 -6.97
C THR A 26 1.78 1.28 -6.04
N GLY A 27 2.28 2.27 -5.29
CA GLY A 27 1.49 3.16 -4.47
C GLY A 27 0.42 3.91 -5.27
N ALA A 28 0.73 4.30 -6.52
CA ALA A 28 -0.25 4.92 -7.41
C ALA A 28 -1.42 3.99 -7.76
N GLN A 29 -1.16 2.70 -8.01
CA GLN A 29 -2.21 1.71 -8.23
C GLN A 29 -3.02 1.45 -6.95
N ALA A 30 -2.38 1.45 -5.78
CA ALA A 30 -3.06 1.30 -4.51
C ALA A 30 -4.02 2.47 -4.24
N VAL A 31 -3.59 3.72 -4.47
CA VAL A 31 -4.46 4.91 -4.40
C VAL A 31 -5.64 4.77 -5.34
N TRP A 32 -5.38 4.42 -6.61
CA TRP A 32 -6.44 4.21 -7.58
C TRP A 32 -7.46 3.18 -7.09
N MET A 33 -7.01 2.08 -6.49
CA MET A 33 -7.90 1.04 -5.95
C MET A 33 -8.71 1.54 -4.75
N VAL A 34 -8.07 2.22 -3.79
CA VAL A 34 -8.76 2.80 -2.61
C VAL A 34 -9.85 3.78 -3.04
N GLU A 35 -9.54 4.68 -3.96
CA GLU A 35 -10.49 5.64 -4.52
C GLU A 35 -11.60 4.95 -5.32
N LYS A 36 -11.25 3.91 -6.09
CA LYS A 36 -12.22 3.14 -6.88
C LYS A 36 -13.24 2.43 -6.01
N VAL A 37 -12.82 1.87 -4.86
CA VAL A 37 -13.72 1.23 -3.90
C VAL A 37 -14.56 2.27 -3.16
N GLY A 38 -14.02 3.45 -2.88
CA GLY A 38 -14.75 4.59 -2.33
C GLY A 38 -15.25 4.37 -0.89
N ALA A 39 -14.64 3.46 -0.15
CA ALA A 39 -14.97 3.22 1.25
C ALA A 39 -13.99 3.95 2.17
N ASP A 40 -14.52 4.67 3.15
CA ASP A 40 -13.76 5.50 4.09
C ASP A 40 -12.94 4.72 5.13
N ASN A 41 -13.08 3.39 5.19
CA ASN A 41 -12.31 2.52 6.06
C ASN A 41 -11.29 1.64 5.30
N ILE A 42 -10.90 2.06 4.09
CA ILE A 42 -9.81 1.46 3.33
C ILE A 42 -8.74 2.51 3.12
N PHE A 43 -7.47 2.10 3.22
CA PHE A 43 -6.32 2.98 3.09
C PHE A 43 -5.17 2.26 2.37
N VAL A 44 -4.15 3.03 1.97
CA VAL A 44 -2.94 2.51 1.32
C VAL A 44 -1.94 2.03 2.37
N HIS A 45 -1.41 0.83 2.15
CA HIS A 45 -0.31 0.24 2.90
C HIS A 45 0.90 0.10 1.96
N LEU A 46 2.07 0.58 2.39
CA LEU A 46 3.33 0.47 1.64
C LEU A 46 4.37 -0.34 2.40
N ASP A 47 5.29 -0.98 1.68
CA ASP A 47 6.44 -1.70 2.22
C ASP A 47 7.71 -1.28 1.45
N THR A 48 8.76 -0.90 2.17
CA THR A 48 10.03 -0.48 1.58
C THR A 48 10.67 -1.56 0.68
N TYR A 49 10.51 -2.85 0.98
CA TYR A 49 11.02 -3.94 0.15
C TYR A 49 10.30 -4.00 -1.20
N HIS A 50 8.96 -3.90 -1.20
CA HIS A 50 8.18 -3.93 -2.44
C HIS A 50 8.45 -2.71 -3.30
N MET A 51 8.55 -1.54 -2.66
CA MET A 51 8.84 -0.28 -3.33
C MET A 51 10.24 -0.27 -3.95
N ASN A 52 11.22 -0.93 -3.34
CA ASN A 52 12.57 -1.08 -3.92
C ASN A 52 12.55 -1.77 -5.30
N ILE A 53 11.58 -2.65 -5.56
CA ILE A 53 11.47 -3.39 -6.82
C ILE A 53 10.63 -2.61 -7.85
N GLU A 54 9.47 -2.09 -7.43
CA GLU A 54 8.46 -1.60 -8.38
C GLU A 54 8.46 -0.07 -8.56
N GLU A 55 8.81 0.69 -7.53
CA GLU A 55 8.76 2.14 -7.59
C GLU A 55 9.98 2.73 -8.30
N LYS A 56 9.78 3.85 -8.99
CA LYS A 56 10.88 4.67 -9.53
C LYS A 56 11.44 5.59 -8.44
N GLY A 57 11.93 4.98 -7.37
CA GLY A 57 12.38 5.64 -6.14
C GLY A 57 11.32 5.60 -5.04
N ALA A 58 11.69 5.11 -3.86
CA ALA A 58 10.75 4.87 -2.76
C ALA A 58 9.97 6.13 -2.33
N ALA A 59 10.60 7.30 -2.33
CA ALA A 59 9.90 8.55 -2.00
C ALA A 59 8.67 8.80 -2.90
N ASN A 60 8.72 8.40 -4.17
CA ASN A 60 7.63 8.61 -5.12
C ASN A 60 6.38 7.79 -4.77
N GLY A 61 6.54 6.57 -4.23
CA GLY A 61 5.41 5.77 -3.75
C GLY A 61 4.69 6.43 -2.57
N ILE A 62 5.46 7.00 -1.62
CA ILE A 62 4.91 7.75 -0.47
C ILE A 62 4.20 9.02 -0.94
N LEU A 63 4.83 9.78 -1.84
CA LEU A 63 4.26 11.01 -2.42
C LEU A 63 3.04 10.75 -3.32
N ALA A 64 2.92 9.55 -3.90
CA ALA A 64 1.73 9.13 -4.61
C ALA A 64 0.61 8.77 -3.64
N ALA A 65 0.91 8.05 -2.55
CA ALA A 65 -0.06 7.61 -1.56
C ALA A 65 -0.69 8.76 -0.76
N ARG A 66 0.10 9.80 -0.43
CA ARG A 66 -0.35 11.03 0.26
C ARG A 66 -1.25 10.74 1.46
N ASP A 67 -2.42 11.38 1.52
CA ASP A 67 -3.40 11.28 2.62
C ASP A 67 -4.05 9.90 2.74
N HIS A 68 -3.88 9.03 1.73
CA HIS A 68 -4.37 7.65 1.79
C HIS A 68 -3.43 6.72 2.55
N LEU A 69 -2.16 7.10 2.77
CA LEU A 69 -1.18 6.26 3.48
C LEU A 69 -1.43 6.27 4.99
N LYS A 70 -1.72 5.09 5.58
CA LYS A 70 -1.86 4.95 7.05
C LYS A 70 -0.99 3.88 7.68
N TYR A 71 -0.33 3.04 6.89
CA TYR A 71 0.48 1.95 7.41
C TYR A 71 1.71 1.73 6.52
N ILE A 72 2.85 1.47 7.15
CA ILE A 72 4.10 1.21 6.45
C ILE A 72 4.84 0.02 7.09
N HIS A 73 5.23 -0.94 6.26
CA HIS A 73 6.22 -1.96 6.61
C HIS A 73 7.63 -1.45 6.28
N LEU A 74 8.57 -1.71 7.17
CA LEU A 74 9.97 -1.36 7.00
C LEU A 74 10.80 -2.64 7.00
N SER A 75 11.43 -2.91 5.87
CA SER A 75 12.37 -4.02 5.68
C SER A 75 13.43 -3.66 4.64
N GLU A 76 14.61 -4.23 4.78
CA GLU A 76 15.68 -4.05 3.78
C GLU A 76 15.35 -4.74 2.46
N SER A 77 16.13 -4.44 1.42
CA SER A 77 16.01 -5.00 0.08
C SER A 77 16.08 -6.53 0.03
N ASP A 78 16.69 -7.18 1.02
CA ASP A 78 16.77 -8.63 1.21
C ASP A 78 15.85 -9.14 2.33
N ARG A 79 14.91 -8.30 2.81
CA ARG A 79 14.04 -8.52 3.97
C ARG A 79 14.77 -8.57 5.33
N GLY A 80 16.01 -8.11 5.41
CA GLY A 80 16.73 -7.91 6.68
C GLY A 80 16.08 -6.89 7.61
N THR A 81 16.54 -6.86 8.86
CA THR A 81 16.07 -5.88 9.86
C THR A 81 16.62 -4.49 9.55
N PRO A 82 15.78 -3.42 9.53
CA PRO A 82 16.23 -2.04 9.40
C PRO A 82 17.14 -1.55 10.54
#